data_AF-A0AAD9EKM4-F1
#
_entry.id   AF-A0AAD9EKM4-F1
#
_cell.length_a   1.000
_cell.length_b   1.000
_cell.length_c   1.000
_cell.angle_alpha   90.00
_cell.angle_beta   90.00
_cell.angle_gamma   90.00
#
_symmetry.space_group_name_H-M   'P 1'
#
loop_
_entity.id
_entity.type
_entity.pdbx_description
1 polymer ?
#
loop_
_entity_poly.entity_id
_entity_poly.type
_entity_poly.pdbx_seq_one_letter_code
_entity_poly.pdbx_strand_id
1 'polypeptide(L)'
;MSNSSTASAKIGKPPNNTRDYNVIRGIYRQYGVTTLDPALGYIFAAQEPANAVHESKQGAIIAGMVIVMLAIVVPTTGRLIVKWRGTQTKFGWDDWVIVAASILALVYPILQILVVVDAGGGLHTWENTYDDYQFYSYYLTICKIIYYPTVGIIKISITLFIRRLVDTAFKTWRILADIFLGTLVAFVIASIFWNIFLCNPPRAVWDREYAGSLATAATCGDQFLAAKVLSIIHVVQSVLLLATPIIILWRVRIDTGKKVRLFIIWAAGGLTVAGGLLQQTQPFTSTDIFWDYTIILRWTVLDISMGIVTASLPVLDAAIMGSWHAAKSTLGLSNADRQGTSKNTTNPEHTNHSRRKTYASSSENIIGKEDGVELGVVQHNRPDEPRESSDADTTAPGRKHGVNNMV
;
A
#
# COMPACT_ATOMS: atom_id res chain seq x y z
N MET A 1 18.30 39.39 29.06
CA MET A 1 19.58 40.00 28.65
C MET A 1 19.80 39.72 27.17
N SER A 2 19.92 40.80 26.40
CA SER A 2 20.38 40.93 25.00
C SER A 2 19.90 39.92 23.94
N ASN A 3 18.85 40.31 23.23
CA ASN A 3 18.64 40.01 21.81
C ASN A 3 19.86 40.50 21.00
N SER A 4 20.70 39.57 20.57
CA SER A 4 21.56 39.73 19.40
C SER A 4 21.35 38.49 18.56
N SER A 5 20.62 38.62 17.44
CA SER A 5 20.45 37.56 16.45
C SER A 5 21.77 37.33 15.71
N THR A 6 22.75 36.76 16.40
CA THR A 6 23.98 36.26 15.79
C THR A 6 23.59 35.10 14.89
N ALA A 7 23.90 35.21 13.60
CA ALA A 7 23.61 34.17 12.61
C ALA A 7 24.12 32.80 13.10
N SER A 8 23.33 31.74 12.90
CA SER A 8 23.69 30.37 13.29
C SER A 8 24.97 29.93 12.57
N ALA A 9 25.84 29.21 13.26
CA ALA A 9 27.05 28.65 12.67
C ALA A 9 26.72 27.57 11.62
N LYS A 10 27.57 27.48 10.60
CA LYS A 10 27.55 26.35 9.65
C LYS A 10 27.87 25.04 10.35
N ILE A 11 27.28 23.94 9.87
CA ILE A 11 27.55 22.60 10.39
C ILE A 11 29.04 22.27 10.22
N GLY A 12 29.66 21.75 11.27
CA GLY A 12 31.10 21.45 11.32
C GLY A 12 31.97 22.60 11.82
N LYS A 13 31.40 23.80 12.04
CA LYS A 13 32.06 24.91 12.75
C LYS A 13 31.64 24.93 14.23
N PRO A 14 32.44 25.56 15.12
CA PRO A 14 32.03 25.76 16.51
C PRO A 14 30.76 26.62 16.61
N PRO A 15 29.96 26.46 17.68
CA PRO A 15 28.68 27.17 17.85
C PRO A 15 28.90 28.69 17.98
N ASN A 16 28.04 29.48 17.34
CA ASN A 16 28.11 30.94 17.42
C ASN A 16 27.22 31.52 18.54
N ASN A 17 26.22 30.75 18.97
CA ASN A 17 25.27 31.14 20.01
C ASN A 17 24.87 29.94 20.89
N THR A 18 24.12 30.18 21.97
CA THR A 18 23.66 29.13 22.88
C THR A 18 22.71 28.12 22.22
N ARG A 19 21.98 28.54 21.18
CA ARG A 19 21.07 27.68 20.42
C ARG A 19 21.84 26.64 19.62
N ASP A 20 22.86 27.05 18.87
CA ASP A 20 23.78 26.17 18.15
C ASP A 20 24.41 25.14 19.11
N TYR A 21 24.88 25.59 20.28
CA TYR A 21 25.45 24.70 21.30
C TYR A 21 24.44 23.63 21.74
N ASN A 22 23.20 24.03 22.02
CA ASN A 22 22.14 23.10 22.40
C ASN A 22 21.79 22.13 21.27
N VAL A 23 21.71 22.59 20.02
CA VAL A 23 21.47 21.72 18.87
C VAL A 23 22.58 20.68 18.73
N ILE A 24 23.86 21.09 18.74
CA ILE A 24 25.01 20.16 18.65
C ILE A 24 24.97 19.13 19.78
N ARG A 25 24.72 19.59 21.01
CA ARG A 25 24.59 18.71 22.18
C ARG A 25 23.43 17.73 22.03
N GLY A 26 22.31 18.17 21.45
CA GLY A 26 21.17 17.33 21.12
C GLY A 26 21.49 16.26 20.07
N ILE A 27 22.25 16.62 19.04
CA ILE A 27 22.74 15.69 18.00
C ILE A 27 23.59 14.60 18.63
N TYR A 28 24.58 14.96 19.45
CA TYR A 28 25.44 13.96 20.10
C TYR A 28 24.66 13.00 21.00
N ARG A 29 23.73 13.54 21.80
CA ARG A 29 22.86 12.73 22.66
C ARG A 29 21.99 11.76 21.86
N GLN A 30 21.52 12.13 20.67
CA GLN A 30 20.75 11.25 19.79
C GLN A 30 21.58 10.03 19.35
N TYR A 31 22.87 10.22 19.08
CA TYR A 31 23.79 9.13 18.73
C TYR A 31 24.38 8.40 19.95
N GLY A 32 23.90 8.68 21.16
CA GLY A 32 24.41 8.09 22.41
C GLY A 32 25.78 8.62 22.84
N VAL A 33 26.26 9.68 22.19
CA VAL A 33 27.54 10.32 22.49
C VAL A 33 27.31 11.41 23.53
N THR A 34 27.87 11.24 24.74
CA THR A 34 27.75 12.23 25.83
C THR A 34 29.09 12.76 26.33
N THR A 35 30.19 12.17 25.85
CA THR A 35 31.56 12.45 26.28
C THR A 35 32.25 13.54 25.46
N LEU A 36 31.74 13.87 24.26
CA LEU A 36 32.31 14.89 23.39
C LEU A 36 31.80 16.28 23.79
N ASP A 37 32.72 17.26 23.77
CA ASP A 37 32.38 18.66 24.02
C ASP A 37 31.63 19.28 22.82
N PRO A 38 30.37 19.73 22.98
CA PRO A 38 29.62 20.41 21.93
C PRO A 38 30.25 21.72 21.45
N ALA A 39 31.17 22.32 22.23
CA ALA A 39 31.87 23.54 21.84
C ALA A 39 32.79 23.35 20.61
N LEU A 40 33.17 22.12 20.29
CA LEU A 40 34.00 21.81 19.11
C LEU A 40 33.21 21.80 17.79
N GLY A 41 31.89 21.97 17.83
CA GLY A 41 31.03 21.80 16.65
C GLY A 41 30.66 20.34 16.42
N TYR A 42 29.85 20.06 15.41
CA TYR A 42 29.46 18.69 15.01
C TYR A 42 30.53 18.04 14.13
N ILE A 43 31.48 17.33 14.75
CA ILE A 43 32.69 16.85 14.08
C ILE A 43 32.46 15.62 13.17
N PHE A 44 31.33 14.93 13.30
CA PHE A 44 30.98 13.78 12.46
C PHE A 44 30.33 14.19 11.12
N ALA A 45 30.07 15.48 10.92
CA ALA A 45 29.54 15.99 9.67
C ALA A 45 30.56 15.86 8.53
N ALA A 46 30.06 15.70 7.30
CA ALA A 46 30.89 15.89 6.11
C ALA A 46 31.50 17.30 6.10
N GLN A 47 32.81 17.38 5.88
CA GLN A 47 33.53 18.66 5.78
C GLN A 47 33.54 19.16 4.33
N GLU A 48 33.57 20.47 4.17
CA GLU A 48 33.68 21.14 2.87
C GLU A 48 34.98 20.73 2.16
N PRO A 49 34.92 20.12 0.96
CA PRO A 49 36.11 19.78 0.20
C PRO A 49 36.80 21.06 -0.33
N ALA A 50 38.12 21.01 -0.50
CA ALA A 50 38.92 22.18 -0.90
C ALA A 50 38.50 22.83 -2.25
N ASN A 51 37.84 22.07 -3.13
CA ASN A 51 37.28 22.52 -4.41
C ASN A 51 35.76 22.29 -4.45
N ALA A 52 35.03 22.68 -3.39
CA ALA A 52 33.58 22.51 -3.35
C ALA A 52 32.90 23.33 -4.45
N VAL A 53 32.16 22.65 -5.33
CA VAL A 53 31.21 23.28 -6.25
C VAL A 53 29.86 23.30 -5.57
N HIS A 54 29.18 24.45 -5.58
CA HIS A 54 27.82 24.56 -5.06
C HIS A 54 26.86 23.79 -5.98
N GLU A 55 26.56 22.55 -5.62
CA GLU A 55 25.56 21.71 -6.27
C GLU A 55 24.27 21.67 -5.46
N SER A 56 23.12 21.80 -6.12
CA SER A 56 21.81 21.79 -5.45
C SER A 56 20.84 20.83 -6.13
N LYS A 57 20.27 19.91 -5.35
CA LYS A 57 19.17 19.02 -5.78
C LYS A 57 17.79 19.63 -5.55
N GLN A 58 17.69 20.79 -4.91
CA GLN A 58 16.44 21.35 -4.40
C GLN A 58 15.38 21.54 -5.50
N GLY A 59 15.77 22.10 -6.66
CA GLY A 59 14.86 22.30 -7.78
C GLY A 59 14.26 20.99 -8.32
N ALA A 60 15.07 19.94 -8.44
CA ALA A 60 14.60 18.62 -8.88
C ALA A 60 13.66 17.98 -7.85
N ILE A 61 13.91 18.18 -6.55
CA ILE A 61 13.05 17.67 -5.48
C ILE A 61 11.69 18.35 -5.53
N ILE A 62 11.63 19.68 -5.60
CA ILE A 62 10.37 20.44 -5.65
C ILE A 62 9.56 20.03 -6.89
N ALA A 63 10.18 20.00 -8.07
CA ALA A 63 9.52 19.55 -9.29
C ALA A 63 8.99 18.10 -9.16
N GLY A 64 9.78 17.21 -8.57
CA GLY A 64 9.38 15.84 -8.27
C GLY A 64 8.17 15.77 -7.32
N MET A 65 8.13 16.58 -6.27
CA MET A 65 6.98 16.63 -5.34
C MET A 65 5.71 17.10 -6.02
N VAL A 66 5.79 18.07 -6.94
CA VAL A 66 4.63 18.50 -7.74
C VAL A 66 4.10 17.36 -8.59
N ILE A 67 4.98 16.61 -9.27
CA ILE A 67 4.59 15.44 -10.06
C ILE A 67 3.95 14.37 -9.17
N VAL A 68 4.50 14.12 -7.97
CA VAL A 68 3.95 13.17 -7.00
C VAL A 68 2.56 13.60 -6.53
N MET A 69 2.34 14.89 -6.24
CA MET A 69 1.02 15.41 -5.88
C MET A 69 0.01 15.18 -7.00
N LEU A 70 0.39 15.42 -8.26
CA LEU A 70 -0.46 15.12 -9.42
C LEU A 70 -0.74 13.61 -9.54
N ALA A 71 0.27 12.77 -9.33
CA ALA A 71 0.13 11.31 -9.34
C ALA A 71 -0.76 10.77 -8.21
N ILE A 72 -0.99 11.54 -7.14
CA ILE A 72 -1.93 11.21 -6.06
C ILE A 72 -3.34 11.72 -6.40
N VAL A 73 -3.45 12.98 -6.82
CA VAL A 73 -4.75 13.65 -7.07
C VAL A 73 -5.45 13.06 -8.29
N VAL A 74 -4.75 12.86 -9.40
CA VAL A 74 -5.36 12.44 -10.67
C VAL A 74 -6.03 11.06 -10.57
N PRO A 75 -5.38 10.00 -10.05
CA PRO A 75 -6.04 8.69 -9.92
C PRO A 75 -7.19 8.69 -8.91
N THR A 76 -7.02 9.41 -7.80
CA THR A 76 -8.06 9.50 -6.75
C THR A 76 -9.30 10.22 -7.26
N THR A 77 -9.13 11.37 -7.90
CA THR A 77 -10.25 12.13 -8.51
C THR A 77 -10.89 11.34 -9.65
N GLY A 78 -10.09 10.71 -10.52
CA GLY A 78 -10.60 9.83 -11.58
C GLY A 78 -11.48 8.70 -11.04
N ARG A 79 -11.03 8.02 -9.97
CA ARG A 79 -11.80 6.97 -9.28
C ARG A 79 -13.13 7.50 -8.75
N LEU A 80 -13.14 8.68 -8.11
CA LEU A 80 -14.35 9.29 -7.57
C LEU A 80 -15.34 9.68 -8.68
N ILE A 81 -14.86 10.27 -9.77
CA ILE A 81 -15.69 10.63 -10.93
C ILE A 81 -16.32 9.38 -11.54
N VAL A 82 -15.54 8.32 -11.71
CA VAL A 82 -16.03 7.03 -12.20
C VAL A 82 -17.15 6.48 -11.33
N LYS A 83 -16.96 6.45 -10.01
CA LYS A 83 -17.98 5.90 -9.10
C LYS A 83 -19.21 6.79 -8.98
N TRP A 84 -19.05 8.10 -9.10
CA TRP A 84 -20.19 9.02 -9.11
C TRP A 84 -21.00 8.88 -10.41
N ARG A 85 -20.34 8.74 -11.56
CA ARG A 85 -21.04 8.59 -12.87
C ARG A 85 -21.56 7.18 -13.14
N GLY A 86 -21.02 6.16 -12.48
CA GLY A 86 -21.38 4.76 -12.70
C GLY A 86 -22.70 4.36 -12.03
N THR A 87 -23.74 4.12 -12.82
CA THR A 87 -25.10 3.73 -12.37
C THR A 87 -25.15 2.39 -11.61
N GLN A 88 -24.06 1.60 -11.59
CA GLN A 88 -24.02 0.24 -11.01
C GLN A 88 -22.97 0.07 -9.89
N THR A 89 -22.22 1.11 -9.52
CA THR A 89 -21.14 0.99 -8.51
C THR A 89 -21.53 1.64 -7.19
N LYS A 90 -21.93 0.82 -6.20
CA LYS A 90 -22.14 1.31 -4.82
C LYS A 90 -20.80 1.73 -4.20
N PHE A 91 -20.77 2.94 -3.63
CA PHE A 91 -19.69 3.42 -2.77
C PHE A 91 -19.46 2.40 -1.64
N GLY A 92 -18.24 1.90 -1.55
CA GLY A 92 -17.83 0.98 -0.50
C GLY A 92 -17.00 1.69 0.56
N TRP A 93 -16.79 1.02 1.69
CA TRP A 93 -15.81 1.45 2.70
C TRP A 93 -14.40 1.61 2.09
N ASP A 94 -14.07 0.84 1.05
CA ASP A 94 -12.81 0.96 0.31
C ASP A 94 -12.57 2.35 -0.27
N ASP A 95 -13.63 3.06 -0.68
CA ASP A 95 -13.56 4.39 -1.29
C ASP A 95 -13.33 5.49 -0.26
N TRP A 96 -13.99 5.42 0.88
CA TRP A 96 -13.78 6.38 1.97
C TRP A 96 -12.35 6.29 2.51
N VAL A 97 -11.86 5.07 2.68
CA VAL A 97 -10.51 4.82 3.17
C VAL A 97 -9.46 5.33 2.18
N ILE A 98 -9.63 5.13 0.86
CA ILE A 98 -8.65 5.66 -0.11
C ILE A 98 -8.66 7.19 -0.16
N VAL A 99 -9.81 7.84 0.00
CA VAL A 99 -9.89 9.30 0.05
C VAL A 99 -9.16 9.82 1.28
N ALA A 100 -9.41 9.23 2.45
CA ALA A 100 -8.67 9.57 3.67
C ALA A 100 -7.16 9.33 3.50
N ALA A 101 -6.77 8.21 2.88
CA ALA A 101 -5.37 7.91 2.58
C ALA A 101 -4.74 8.95 1.64
N SER A 102 -5.47 9.39 0.61
CA SER A 102 -4.98 10.36 -0.37
C SER A 102 -4.75 11.74 0.24
N ILE A 103 -5.63 12.18 1.15
CA ILE A 103 -5.47 13.44 1.88
C ILE A 103 -4.21 13.37 2.74
N LEU A 104 -4.03 12.28 3.50
CA LEU A 104 -2.84 12.10 4.32
C LEU A 104 -1.56 11.98 3.47
N ALA A 105 -1.65 11.31 2.31
CA ALA A 105 -0.56 11.17 1.37
C ALA A 105 -0.12 12.49 0.73
N LEU A 106 -1.01 13.48 0.60
CA LEU A 106 -0.66 14.83 0.14
C LEU A 106 0.12 15.63 1.19
N VAL A 107 -0.04 15.33 2.47
CA VAL A 107 0.73 16.00 3.54
C VAL A 107 2.22 15.69 3.40
N TYR A 108 2.59 14.47 2.99
CA TYR A 108 3.98 14.05 2.85
C TYR A 108 4.81 14.89 1.86
N PRO A 109 4.43 15.04 0.57
CA PRO A 109 5.17 15.88 -0.37
C PRO A 109 5.17 17.36 0.03
N ILE A 110 4.12 17.86 0.70
CA ILE A 110 4.10 19.23 1.23
C ILE A 110 5.19 19.40 2.30
N LEU A 111 5.28 18.48 3.26
CA LEU A 111 6.33 18.52 4.28
C LEU A 111 7.73 18.39 3.67
N GLN A 112 7.90 17.59 2.62
CA GLN A 112 9.18 17.47 1.94
C GLN A 112 9.57 18.75 1.19
N ILE A 113 8.60 19.51 0.66
CA ILE A 113 8.88 20.85 0.13
C ILE A 113 9.35 21.79 1.25
N LEU A 114 8.74 21.73 2.44
CA LEU A 114 9.19 22.52 3.60
C LEU A 114 10.60 22.12 4.06
N VAL A 115 10.96 20.83 4.04
CA VAL A 115 12.35 20.38 4.31
C VAL A 115 13.34 21.04 3.35
N VAL A 116 12.97 21.16 2.07
CA VAL A 116 13.85 21.75 1.06
C VAL A 116 13.98 23.27 1.25
N VAL A 117 12.86 23.96 1.51
CA VAL A 117 12.79 25.43 1.56
C VAL A 117 13.30 25.98 2.88
N ASP A 118 12.86 25.41 4.01
CA ASP A 118 13.14 25.95 5.35
C ASP A 118 14.40 25.35 5.99
N ALA A 119 14.81 24.16 5.54
CA ALA A 119 15.86 23.39 6.20
C ALA A 119 17.01 23.00 5.25
N GLY A 120 17.06 23.55 4.04
CA GLY A 120 18.16 23.32 3.10
C GLY A 120 18.32 21.88 2.61
N GLY A 121 17.27 21.06 2.70
CA GLY A 121 17.30 19.68 2.23
C GLY A 121 17.64 19.60 0.73
N GLY A 122 18.74 18.93 0.39
CA GLY A 122 19.20 18.73 -0.99
C GLY A 122 20.42 19.57 -1.34
N LEU A 123 20.90 20.36 -0.38
CA LEU A 123 22.24 20.95 -0.32
C LEU A 123 23.18 20.00 0.43
N HIS A 124 24.49 20.26 0.33
CA HIS A 124 25.47 19.50 1.09
C HIS A 124 25.46 19.89 2.58
N THR A 125 25.82 18.95 3.46
CA THR A 125 25.75 19.16 4.92
C THR A 125 26.59 20.36 5.38
N TRP A 126 27.75 20.63 4.78
CA TRP A 126 28.61 21.77 5.12
C TRP A 126 28.07 23.14 4.67
N GLU A 127 27.05 23.17 3.82
CA GLU A 127 26.40 24.41 3.36
C GLU A 127 25.30 24.87 4.30
N ASN A 128 24.79 23.97 5.14
CA ASN A 128 23.69 24.18 6.06
C ASN A 128 24.16 24.68 7.44
N THR A 129 23.28 25.34 8.17
CA THR A 129 23.49 25.83 9.54
C THR A 129 22.91 24.89 10.60
N TYR A 130 23.25 25.10 11.88
CA TYR A 130 22.65 24.34 12.98
C TYR A 130 21.15 24.64 13.14
N ASP A 131 20.71 25.85 12.81
CA ASP A 131 19.28 26.18 12.75
C ASP A 131 18.57 25.37 11.66
N ASP A 132 19.17 25.25 10.47
CA ASP A 132 18.63 24.41 9.39
C ASP A 132 18.54 22.94 9.83
N TYR A 133 19.55 22.44 10.56
CA TYR A 133 19.53 21.09 11.13
C TYR A 133 18.37 20.85 12.09
N GLN A 134 18.04 21.84 12.92
CA GLN A 134 16.90 21.73 13.83
C GLN A 134 15.60 21.59 13.04
N PHE A 135 15.37 22.44 12.04
CA PHE A 135 14.18 22.34 11.18
C PHE A 135 14.15 21.04 10.38
N TYR A 136 15.30 20.60 9.87
CA TYR A 136 15.47 19.36 9.15
C TYR A 136 15.08 18.15 10.01
N SER A 137 15.60 18.08 11.24
CA SER A 137 15.28 17.05 12.21
C SER A 137 13.79 17.04 12.58
N TYR A 138 13.21 18.22 12.76
CA TYR A 138 11.79 18.38 13.08
C TYR A 138 10.91 17.83 11.95
N TYR A 139 11.05 18.36 10.74
CA TYR A 139 10.23 17.97 9.60
C TYR A 139 10.41 16.49 9.23
N LEU A 140 11.64 15.95 9.23
CA LEU A 140 11.85 14.53 8.95
C LEU A 140 11.22 13.61 10.00
N THR A 141 11.18 14.03 11.26
CA THR A 141 10.49 13.27 12.31
C THR A 141 8.99 13.25 12.05
N ILE A 142 8.39 14.39 11.70
CA ILE A 142 6.97 14.46 11.32
C ILE A 142 6.68 13.63 10.07
N CYS A 143 7.54 13.70 9.04
CA CYS A 143 7.44 12.87 7.84
C CYS A 143 7.41 11.37 8.18
N LYS A 144 8.25 10.90 9.11
CA LYS A 144 8.24 9.49 9.56
C LYS A 144 6.93 9.12 10.25
N ILE A 145 6.43 9.99 11.13
CA ILE A 145 5.16 9.78 11.85
C ILE A 145 3.97 9.68 10.89
N ILE A 146 4.00 10.41 9.76
CA ILE A 146 2.92 10.42 8.77
C ILE A 146 3.08 9.31 7.71
N TYR A 147 4.31 8.99 7.32
CA TYR A 147 4.61 8.01 6.27
C TYR A 147 4.02 6.62 6.57
N TYR A 148 4.36 6.03 7.72
CA TYR A 148 3.95 4.66 8.04
C TYR A 148 2.42 4.49 8.15
N PRO A 149 1.68 5.41 8.81
CA PRO A 149 0.22 5.39 8.78
C PRO A 149 -0.34 5.53 7.37
N THR A 150 0.21 6.42 6.54
CA THR A 150 -0.25 6.63 5.16
C THR A 150 -0.18 5.34 4.36
N VAL A 151 0.98 4.68 4.33
CA VAL A 151 1.14 3.42 3.59
C VAL A 151 0.29 2.29 4.18
N GLY A 152 0.09 2.27 5.50
CA GLY A 152 -0.81 1.32 6.15
C GLY A 152 -2.27 1.50 5.74
N ILE A 153 -2.77 2.75 5.70
CA ILE A 153 -4.15 3.05 5.29
C ILE A 153 -4.36 2.76 3.80
N ILE A 154 -3.38 3.04 2.94
CA ILE A 154 -3.41 2.65 1.51
C ILE A 154 -3.59 1.13 1.39
N LYS A 155 -2.78 0.35 2.11
CA LYS A 155 -2.89 -1.12 2.13
C LYS A 155 -4.23 -1.58 2.67
N ILE A 156 -4.77 -0.95 3.71
CA ILE A 156 -6.10 -1.24 4.25
C ILE A 156 -7.16 -1.05 3.15
N SER A 157 -7.12 0.04 2.39
CA SER A 157 -8.06 0.27 1.28
C SER A 157 -7.98 -0.85 0.22
N ILE A 158 -6.76 -1.24 -0.17
CA ILE A 158 -6.56 -2.33 -1.15
C ILE A 158 -7.07 -3.67 -0.60
N THR A 159 -6.77 -3.99 0.67
CA THR A 159 -7.26 -5.22 1.31
C THR A 159 -8.77 -5.25 1.40
N LEU A 160 -9.43 -4.13 1.73
CA LEU A 160 -10.89 -4.02 1.74
C LEU A 160 -11.49 -4.24 0.35
N PHE A 161 -10.84 -3.71 -0.69
CA PHE A 161 -11.23 -3.95 -2.07
C PHE A 161 -11.11 -5.44 -2.45
N ILE A 162 -9.98 -6.08 -2.12
CA ILE A 162 -9.76 -7.52 -2.35
C ILE A 162 -10.79 -8.35 -1.59
N ARG A 163 -11.05 -8.02 -0.32
CA ARG A 163 -12.05 -8.69 0.52
C ARG A 163 -13.43 -8.66 -0.12
N ARG A 164 -13.85 -7.51 -0.63
CA ARG A 164 -15.14 -7.35 -1.34
C ARG A 164 -15.20 -8.21 -2.61
N LEU A 165 -14.07 -8.41 -3.30
CA LEU A 165 -13.99 -9.23 -4.50
C LEU A 165 -14.14 -10.73 -4.19
N VAL A 166 -13.56 -11.19 -3.09
CA VAL A 166 -13.58 -12.62 -2.70
C VAL A 166 -14.78 -13.03 -1.85
N ASP A 167 -15.54 -12.07 -1.31
CA ASP A 167 -16.70 -12.32 -0.43
C ASP A 167 -17.74 -13.23 -1.11
N THR A 168 -17.82 -13.19 -2.45
CA THR A 168 -18.74 -14.02 -3.24
C THR A 168 -18.20 -15.42 -3.55
N ALA A 169 -16.89 -15.65 -3.44
CA ALA A 169 -16.26 -16.86 -3.98
C ALA A 169 -15.94 -17.92 -2.91
N PHE A 170 -15.31 -17.54 -1.78
CA PHE A 170 -14.78 -18.51 -0.82
C PHE A 170 -14.66 -17.95 0.61
N LYS A 171 -15.30 -18.62 1.60
CA LYS A 171 -15.28 -18.22 3.02
C LYS A 171 -13.87 -18.14 3.62
N THR A 172 -12.96 -19.05 3.24
CA THR A 172 -11.58 -19.09 3.75
C THR A 172 -10.78 -17.83 3.39
N TRP A 173 -10.94 -17.33 2.17
CA TRP A 173 -10.24 -16.12 1.71
C TRP A 173 -10.69 -14.86 2.43
N ARG A 174 -11.97 -14.80 2.83
CA ARG A 174 -12.49 -13.72 3.67
C ARG A 174 -11.84 -13.71 5.05
N ILE A 175 -11.71 -14.87 5.70
CA ILE A 175 -11.07 -14.98 7.03
C ILE A 175 -9.60 -14.54 6.94
N LEU A 176 -8.87 -14.99 5.91
CA LEU A 176 -7.48 -14.57 5.70
C LEU A 176 -7.34 -13.07 5.47
N ALA A 177 -8.26 -12.47 4.69
CA ALA A 177 -8.28 -11.03 4.47
C ALA A 177 -8.59 -10.25 5.77
N ASP A 178 -9.48 -10.76 6.62
CA ASP A 178 -9.81 -10.15 7.92
C ASP A 178 -8.63 -10.23 8.90
N ILE A 179 -7.90 -11.35 8.94
CA ILE A 179 -6.67 -11.49 9.73
C ILE A 179 -5.62 -10.50 9.24
N PHE A 180 -5.38 -10.44 7.92
CA PHE A 180 -4.41 -9.51 7.33
C PHE A 180 -4.77 -8.04 7.60
N LEU A 181 -6.05 -7.68 7.51
CA LEU A 181 -6.55 -6.36 7.89
C LEU A 181 -6.22 -6.02 9.35
N GLY A 182 -6.40 -6.98 10.27
CA GLY A 182 -5.99 -6.83 11.67
C GLY A 182 -4.51 -6.51 11.82
N THR A 183 -3.63 -7.19 11.07
CA THR A 183 -2.18 -6.90 11.10
C THR A 183 -1.83 -5.52 10.57
N LEU A 184 -2.56 -5.01 9.57
CA LEU A 184 -2.36 -3.66 9.03
C LEU A 184 -2.76 -2.59 10.04
N VAL A 185 -3.91 -2.77 10.71
CA VAL A 185 -4.38 -1.84 11.75
C VAL A 185 -3.39 -1.83 12.92
N ALA A 186 -2.95 -3.00 13.37
CA ALA A 186 -1.93 -3.11 14.41
C ALA A 186 -0.62 -2.42 14.01
N PHE A 187 -0.18 -2.58 12.75
CA PHE A 187 1.00 -1.89 12.23
C PHE A 187 0.86 -0.37 12.25
N VAL A 188 -0.27 0.18 11.79
CA VAL A 188 -0.53 1.63 11.82
C VAL A 188 -0.44 2.17 13.24
N ILE A 189 -1.16 1.54 14.18
CA ILE A 189 -1.17 1.95 15.59
C ILE A 189 0.24 1.85 16.16
N ALA A 190 0.91 0.69 16.03
CA ALA A 190 2.26 0.49 16.54
C ALA A 190 3.25 1.50 15.97
N SER A 191 3.17 1.82 14.68
CA SER A 191 4.06 2.80 14.05
C SER A 191 3.91 4.20 14.63
N ILE A 192 2.69 4.64 14.93
CA ILE A 192 2.41 5.96 15.53
C ILE A 192 2.99 6.02 16.94
N PHE A 193 2.61 5.05 17.79
CA PHE A 193 3.05 5.01 19.18
C PHE A 193 4.58 4.88 19.28
N TRP A 194 5.19 4.01 18.46
CA TRP A 194 6.63 3.80 18.49
C TRP A 194 7.41 5.06 18.09
N ASN A 195 6.97 5.79 17.07
CA ASN A 195 7.68 7.00 16.63
C ASN A 195 7.47 8.19 17.58
N ILE A 196 6.28 8.33 18.18
CA ILE A 196 5.98 9.43 19.12
C ILE A 196 6.69 9.20 20.46
N PHE A 197 6.62 7.99 21.01
CA PHE A 197 7.15 7.64 22.33
C PHE A 197 8.56 7.03 22.27
N LEU A 198 9.30 7.30 21.20
CA LEU A 198 10.65 6.77 21.01
C LEU A 198 11.64 7.30 22.06
N CYS A 199 11.42 8.51 22.56
CA CYS A 199 12.21 9.12 23.63
C CYS A 199 11.35 9.50 24.82
N ASN A 200 11.97 9.53 26.01
CA ASN A 200 11.41 10.12 27.22
C ASN A 200 12.30 11.30 27.66
N PRO A 201 11.81 12.56 27.62
CA PRO A 201 10.49 13.01 27.17
C PRO A 201 10.29 12.92 25.63
N PRO A 202 9.04 12.74 25.13
CA PRO A 202 8.75 12.63 23.70
C PRO A 202 9.24 13.80 22.85
N ARG A 203 9.23 15.02 23.41
CA ARG A 203 9.70 16.22 22.71
C ARG A 203 11.14 16.11 22.20
N ALA A 204 11.98 15.33 22.87
CA ALA A 204 13.37 15.13 22.47
C ALA A 204 13.52 14.38 21.11
N VAL A 205 12.47 13.74 20.60
CA VAL A 205 12.51 13.06 19.29
C VAL A 205 12.63 14.07 18.15
N TRP A 206 11.84 15.16 18.16
CA TRP A 206 11.73 16.13 17.06
C TRP A 206 12.40 17.48 17.33
N ASP A 207 12.75 17.79 18.58
CA ASP A 207 13.35 19.08 18.97
C ASP A 207 14.75 18.86 19.55
N ARG A 208 15.79 19.09 18.74
CA ARG A 208 17.20 18.87 19.10
C ARG A 208 17.73 19.93 20.05
N GLU A 209 17.32 21.18 19.86
CA GLU A 209 17.61 22.26 20.78
C GLU A 209 17.11 21.90 22.20
N TYR A 210 15.86 21.46 22.31
CA TYR A 210 15.31 21.00 23.58
C TYR A 210 16.08 19.80 24.13
N ALA A 211 16.37 18.79 23.29
CA ALA A 211 17.11 17.61 23.70
C ALA A 211 18.51 17.93 24.27
N GLY A 212 19.19 18.94 23.74
CA GLY A 212 20.48 19.40 24.24
C GLY A 212 20.38 20.29 25.48
N SER A 213 19.31 21.07 25.61
CA SER A 213 19.08 21.97 26.76
C SER A 213 18.85 21.22 28.08
N LEU A 214 18.39 19.96 28.02
CA LEU A 214 18.09 19.15 29.21
C LEU A 214 19.34 18.93 30.08
N ALA A 215 19.18 19.00 31.40
CA ALA A 215 20.25 18.69 32.34
C ALA A 215 20.77 17.26 32.15
N THR A 216 19.86 16.29 32.17
CA THR A 216 20.11 14.87 31.87
C THR A 216 19.76 14.56 30.42
N ALA A 217 20.54 13.69 29.77
CA ALA A 217 20.21 13.25 28.41
C ALA A 217 18.85 12.52 28.39
N ALA A 218 18.03 12.79 27.39
CA ALA A 218 16.77 12.07 27.20
C ALA A 218 17.06 10.59 26.92
N THR A 219 16.26 9.69 27.49
CA THR A 219 16.39 8.26 27.21
C THR A 219 15.63 7.96 25.91
N CYS A 220 16.37 7.66 24.85
CA CYS A 220 15.82 7.35 23.53
C CYS A 220 16.09 5.88 23.16
N GLY A 221 15.11 5.23 22.54
CA GLY A 221 15.33 3.97 21.83
C GLY A 221 16.14 4.17 20.55
N ASP A 222 16.71 3.07 20.04
CA ASP A 222 17.46 3.09 18.77
C ASP A 222 16.51 3.42 17.60
N GLN A 223 16.67 4.63 17.05
CA GLN A 223 15.86 5.11 15.94
C GLN A 223 16.11 4.34 14.63
N PHE A 224 17.34 3.84 14.44
CA PHE A 224 17.71 3.08 13.26
C PHE A 224 17.10 1.68 13.31
N LEU A 225 17.17 1.03 14.47
CA LEU A 225 16.50 -0.24 14.72
C LEU A 225 15.00 -0.12 14.52
N ALA A 226 14.38 0.91 15.10
CA ALA A 226 12.95 1.19 14.95
C ALA A 226 12.54 1.33 13.46
N ALA A 227 13.26 2.17 12.71
CA ALA A 227 13.00 2.38 11.29
C ALA A 227 13.21 1.10 10.47
N LYS A 228 14.23 0.31 10.78
CA LYS A 228 14.50 -0.97 10.12
C LYS A 228 13.38 -1.98 10.34
N VAL A 229 12.93 -2.17 11.59
CA VAL A 229 11.84 -3.10 11.93
C VAL A 229 10.55 -2.71 11.21
N LEU A 230 10.16 -1.44 11.29
CA LEU A 230 8.94 -0.96 10.62
C LEU A 230 9.03 -1.13 9.09
N SER A 231 10.20 -0.86 8.51
CA SER A 231 10.42 -1.04 7.07
C SER A 231 10.38 -2.52 6.65
N ILE A 232 10.93 -3.45 7.44
CA ILE A 232 10.82 -4.90 7.17
C ILE A 232 9.35 -5.34 7.18
N ILE A 233 8.59 -4.96 8.22
CA ILE A 233 7.16 -5.29 8.32
C ILE A 233 6.39 -4.72 7.12
N HIS A 234 6.69 -3.47 6.75
CA HIS A 234 6.10 -2.82 5.58
C HIS A 234 6.35 -3.62 4.30
N VAL A 235 7.60 -4.03 4.02
CA VAL A 235 7.95 -4.82 2.83
C VAL A 235 7.23 -6.17 2.84
N VAL A 236 7.23 -6.89 3.97
CA VAL A 236 6.55 -8.19 4.10
C VAL A 236 5.06 -8.07 3.81
N GLN A 237 4.40 -7.07 4.39
CA GLN A 237 2.98 -6.81 4.13
C GLN A 237 2.72 -6.47 2.66
N SER A 238 3.62 -5.72 2.02
CA SER A 238 3.49 -5.39 0.59
C SER A 238 3.62 -6.64 -0.29
N VAL A 239 4.55 -7.55 0.02
CA VAL A 239 4.69 -8.84 -0.69
C VAL A 239 3.43 -9.71 -0.54
N LEU A 240 2.90 -9.83 0.68
CA LEU A 240 1.67 -10.62 0.93
C LEU A 240 0.46 -10.06 0.17
N LEU A 241 0.32 -8.74 0.17
CA LEU A 241 -0.73 -8.05 -0.57
C LEU A 241 -0.57 -8.22 -2.08
N LEU A 242 0.67 -8.24 -2.59
CA LEU A 242 1.00 -8.52 -3.99
C LEU A 242 0.65 -9.96 -4.40
N ALA A 243 0.88 -10.93 -3.52
CA ALA A 243 0.66 -12.35 -3.81
C ALA A 243 -0.83 -12.74 -3.84
N THR A 244 -1.63 -12.19 -2.92
CA THR A 244 -3.07 -12.48 -2.75
C THR A 244 -3.87 -12.55 -4.07
N PRO A 245 -3.93 -11.51 -4.90
CA PRO A 245 -4.60 -11.53 -6.21
C PRO A 245 -4.06 -12.53 -7.22
N ILE A 246 -2.76 -12.83 -7.23
CA ILE A 246 -2.10 -13.66 -8.24
C ILE A 246 -2.62 -15.08 -8.01
N ILE A 247 -2.71 -15.47 -6.74
CA ILE A 247 -3.30 -16.73 -6.31
C ILE A 247 -4.78 -16.80 -6.69
N ILE A 248 -5.55 -15.73 -6.45
CA ILE A 248 -6.98 -15.68 -6.81
C ILE A 248 -7.16 -15.76 -8.34
N LEU A 249 -6.42 -14.97 -9.11
CA LEU A 249 -6.50 -14.90 -10.58
C LEU A 249 -6.00 -16.16 -11.28
N TRP A 250 -5.18 -16.98 -10.61
CA TRP A 250 -4.80 -18.30 -11.11
C TRP A 250 -5.91 -19.33 -10.97
N ARG A 251 -6.79 -19.19 -9.96
CA ARG A 251 -7.91 -20.11 -9.73
C ARG A 251 -9.15 -19.74 -10.53
N VAL A 252 -9.36 -18.47 -10.86
CA VAL A 252 -10.56 -17.99 -11.57
C VAL A 252 -10.35 -18.01 -13.09
N ARG A 253 -11.29 -18.62 -13.83
CA ARG A 253 -11.31 -18.62 -15.31
C ARG A 253 -11.75 -17.26 -15.85
N ILE A 254 -10.81 -16.33 -16.01
CA ILE A 254 -11.02 -14.99 -16.60
C ILE A 254 -10.45 -14.95 -18.02
N ASP A 255 -11.10 -14.20 -18.91
CA ASP A 255 -10.60 -13.86 -20.24
C ASP A 255 -9.14 -13.36 -20.21
N THR A 256 -8.33 -13.82 -21.15
CA THR A 256 -6.88 -13.56 -21.20
C THR A 256 -6.55 -12.07 -21.32
N GLY A 257 -7.38 -11.28 -22.00
CA GLY A 257 -7.21 -9.83 -22.10
C GLY A 257 -7.35 -9.11 -20.76
N LYS A 258 -8.34 -9.49 -19.96
CA LYS A 258 -8.52 -8.97 -18.58
C LYS A 258 -7.40 -9.44 -17.66
N LYS A 259 -6.94 -10.68 -17.83
CA LYS A 259 -5.85 -11.27 -17.02
C LYS A 259 -4.54 -10.50 -17.21
N VAL A 260 -4.12 -10.24 -18.44
CA VAL A 260 -2.88 -9.49 -18.76
C VAL A 260 -2.90 -8.10 -18.12
N ARG A 261 -4.02 -7.40 -18.19
CA ARG A 261 -4.13 -6.06 -17.67
C ARG A 261 -4.09 -5.98 -16.15
N LEU A 262 -4.73 -6.93 -15.47
CA LEU A 262 -4.59 -7.07 -14.02
C LEU A 262 -3.12 -7.32 -13.67
N PHE A 263 -2.40 -8.17 -14.41
CA PHE A 263 -0.97 -8.36 -14.21
C PHE A 263 -0.14 -7.07 -14.35
N ILE A 264 -0.49 -6.16 -15.27
CA ILE A 264 0.18 -4.85 -15.39
C ILE A 264 -0.06 -3.98 -14.14
N ILE A 265 -1.29 -3.97 -13.62
CA ILE A 265 -1.65 -3.27 -12.37
C ILE A 265 -0.86 -3.84 -11.18
N TRP A 266 -0.69 -5.16 -11.14
CA TRP A 266 0.12 -5.85 -10.14
C TRP A 266 1.62 -5.56 -10.30
N ALA A 267 2.13 -5.45 -11.53
CA ALA A 267 3.53 -5.08 -11.76
C ALA A 267 3.86 -3.69 -11.23
N ALA A 268 2.92 -2.73 -11.32
CA ALA A 268 3.06 -1.40 -10.72
C ALA A 268 3.22 -1.48 -9.18
N GLY A 269 2.46 -2.35 -8.51
CA GLY A 269 2.65 -2.64 -7.09
C GLY A 269 3.95 -3.41 -6.79
N GLY A 270 4.41 -4.24 -7.71
CA GLY A 270 5.70 -4.93 -7.59
C GLY A 270 6.90 -3.96 -7.55
N LEU A 271 6.80 -2.83 -8.27
CA LEU A 271 7.84 -1.80 -8.26
C LEU A 271 8.00 -1.16 -6.86
N THR A 272 6.92 -1.01 -6.10
CA THR A 272 7.00 -0.44 -4.74
C THR A 272 7.67 -1.42 -3.77
N VAL A 273 7.36 -2.71 -3.90
CA VAL A 273 8.02 -3.78 -3.14
C VAL A 273 9.51 -3.82 -3.43
N ALA A 274 9.89 -3.76 -4.71
CA ALA A 274 11.28 -3.74 -5.13
C ALA A 274 12.02 -2.51 -4.56
N GLY A 275 11.38 -1.35 -4.58
CA GLY A 275 11.93 -0.13 -3.98
C GLY A 275 12.15 -0.24 -2.48
N GLY A 276 11.20 -0.80 -1.73
CA GLY A 276 11.36 -1.05 -0.30
C GLY A 276 12.49 -2.05 0.00
N LEU A 277 12.67 -3.08 -0.84
CA LEU A 277 13.77 -4.03 -0.69
C LEU A 277 15.13 -3.37 -0.97
N LEU A 278 15.23 -2.58 -2.03
CA LEU A 278 16.44 -1.83 -2.36
C LEU A 278 16.81 -0.83 -1.26
N GLN A 279 15.82 -0.18 -0.66
CA GLN A 279 16.05 0.72 0.47
C GLN A 279 16.74 0.02 1.65
N GLN A 280 16.45 -1.27 1.88
CA GLN A 280 17.04 -2.03 2.98
C GLN A 280 18.47 -2.49 2.72
N THR A 281 18.88 -2.60 1.45
CA THR A 281 20.22 -3.03 1.07
C THR A 281 21.22 -1.89 0.94
N GLN A 282 20.77 -0.63 0.93
CA GLN A 282 21.67 0.52 0.85
C GLN A 282 22.36 0.77 2.21
N PRO A 283 23.70 0.79 2.27
CA PRO A 283 24.42 1.18 3.48
C PRO A 283 24.26 2.68 3.71
N PHE A 284 23.63 3.06 4.82
CA PHE A 284 23.60 4.44 5.29
C PHE A 284 24.86 4.75 6.10
N THR A 285 26.01 4.86 5.41
CA THR A 285 27.31 5.18 6.03
C THR A 285 27.85 6.54 5.60
N SER A 286 27.06 7.33 4.87
CA SER A 286 27.49 8.65 4.43
C SER A 286 27.36 9.69 5.53
N THR A 287 28.37 10.54 5.64
CA THR A 287 28.42 11.69 6.55
C THR A 287 27.67 12.91 6.01
N ASP A 288 27.23 12.86 4.74
CA ASP A 288 26.47 13.92 4.10
C ASP A 288 24.95 13.67 4.13
N ILE A 289 24.38 13.89 5.31
CA ILE A 289 22.99 13.54 5.61
C ILE A 289 21.97 14.34 4.78
N PHE A 290 22.25 15.61 4.47
CA PHE A 290 21.34 16.49 3.70
C PHE A 290 21.40 16.22 2.20
N TRP A 291 22.49 15.63 1.71
CA TRP A 291 22.58 15.22 0.32
C TRP A 291 21.94 13.85 0.09
N ASP A 292 22.18 12.91 1.00
CA ASP A 292 21.84 11.50 0.80
C ASP A 292 20.43 11.11 1.24
N TYR A 293 19.75 11.94 2.03
CA TYR A 293 18.32 11.69 2.31
C TYR A 293 17.48 11.69 1.03
N THR A 294 17.94 12.34 -0.03
CA THR A 294 17.29 12.34 -1.36
C THR A 294 17.15 10.92 -1.93
N ILE A 295 18.03 9.99 -1.55
CA ILE A 295 17.94 8.57 -1.94
C ILE A 295 16.73 7.91 -1.27
N ILE A 296 16.58 8.09 0.05
CA ILE A 296 15.41 7.61 0.81
C ILE A 296 14.14 8.25 0.28
N LEU A 297 14.18 9.57 0.07
CA LEU A 297 13.06 10.37 -0.40
C LEU A 297 12.45 9.79 -1.67
N ARG A 298 13.29 9.51 -2.69
CA ARG A 298 12.86 8.93 -3.96
C ARG A 298 12.06 7.64 -3.78
N TRP A 299 12.52 6.73 -2.94
CA TRP A 299 11.80 5.48 -2.68
C TRP A 299 10.50 5.68 -1.92
N THR A 300 10.49 6.53 -0.90
CA THR A 300 9.28 6.80 -0.10
C THR A 300 8.16 7.47 -0.91
N VAL A 301 8.49 8.41 -1.81
CA VAL A 301 7.48 9.06 -2.65
C VAL A 301 6.95 8.14 -3.75
N LEU A 302 7.82 7.29 -4.31
CA LEU A 302 7.39 6.26 -5.25
C LEU A 302 6.44 5.27 -4.58
N ASP A 303 6.73 4.84 -3.37
CA ASP A 303 5.89 3.90 -2.61
C ASP A 303 4.48 4.47 -2.34
N ILE A 304 4.38 5.72 -1.85
CA ILE A 304 3.08 6.38 -1.62
C ILE A 304 2.31 6.56 -2.94
N SER A 305 2.94 7.16 -3.95
CA SER A 305 2.26 7.49 -5.21
C SER A 305 1.78 6.24 -5.96
N MET A 306 2.66 5.26 -6.12
CA MET A 306 2.33 3.99 -6.77
C MET A 306 1.32 3.18 -5.94
N GLY A 307 1.38 3.24 -4.60
CA GLY A 307 0.37 2.63 -3.75
C GLY A 307 -1.05 3.15 -4.02
N ILE A 308 -1.21 4.47 -4.16
CA ILE A 308 -2.49 5.10 -4.50
C ILE A 308 -2.93 4.79 -5.93
N VAL A 309 -2.00 4.78 -6.88
CA VAL A 309 -2.25 4.36 -8.26
C VAL A 309 -2.76 2.92 -8.26
N THR A 310 -2.03 1.97 -7.67
CA THR A 310 -2.41 0.55 -7.57
C THR A 310 -3.76 0.36 -6.88
N ALA A 311 -4.08 1.14 -5.85
CA ALA A 311 -5.39 1.10 -5.21
C ALA A 311 -6.53 1.62 -6.09
N SER A 312 -6.25 2.55 -7.00
CA SER A 312 -7.26 3.20 -7.86
C SER A 312 -7.44 2.50 -9.20
N LEU A 313 -6.42 1.78 -9.67
CA LEU A 313 -6.37 1.12 -10.98
C LEU A 313 -7.53 0.13 -11.22
N PRO A 314 -7.93 -0.76 -10.30
CA PRO A 314 -9.03 -1.70 -10.54
C PRO A 314 -10.37 -1.02 -10.87
N VAL A 315 -10.64 0.13 -10.25
CA VAL A 315 -11.87 0.89 -10.47
C VAL A 315 -11.81 1.65 -11.80
N LEU A 316 -10.67 2.30 -12.06
CA LEU A 316 -10.44 3.02 -13.32
C LEU A 316 -10.50 2.08 -14.52
N ASP A 317 -9.93 0.89 -14.37
CA ASP A 317 -9.87 -0.14 -15.40
C ASP A 317 -11.26 -0.65 -15.83
N ALA A 318 -12.15 -0.88 -14.85
CA ALA A 318 -13.54 -1.26 -15.11
C ALA A 318 -14.29 -0.17 -15.91
N ALA A 319 -14.00 1.11 -15.65
CA ALA A 319 -14.65 2.23 -16.31
C ALA A 319 -14.13 2.50 -17.72
N ILE A 320 -12.82 2.33 -17.94
CA ILE A 320 -12.21 2.44 -19.27
C ILE A 320 -12.82 1.37 -20.18
N MET A 321 -13.05 0.15 -19.69
CA MET A 321 -13.75 -0.88 -20.46
C MET A 321 -15.20 -0.51 -20.78
N GLY A 322 -15.97 -0.07 -19.78
CA GLY A 322 -17.36 0.34 -20.00
C GLY A 322 -17.47 1.44 -21.07
N SER A 323 -16.56 2.41 -21.02
CA SER A 323 -16.49 3.52 -21.97
C SER A 323 -15.98 3.09 -23.35
N TRP A 324 -15.03 2.15 -23.43
CA TRP A 324 -14.50 1.62 -24.70
C TRP A 324 -15.52 0.73 -25.43
N HIS A 325 -16.25 -0.12 -24.71
CA HIS A 325 -17.34 -0.91 -25.30
C HIS A 325 -18.49 -0.01 -25.76
N ALA A 326 -18.84 1.01 -24.99
CA ALA A 326 -19.81 2.02 -25.41
C ALA A 326 -19.32 2.76 -26.67
N ALA A 327 -18.07 3.26 -26.68
CA ALA A 327 -17.49 3.96 -27.83
C ALA A 327 -17.39 3.08 -29.08
N LYS A 328 -17.01 1.79 -28.97
CA LYS A 328 -17.04 0.84 -30.09
C LYS A 328 -18.45 0.61 -30.63
N SER A 329 -19.45 0.56 -29.76
CA SER A 329 -20.86 0.42 -30.18
C SER A 329 -21.39 1.67 -30.89
N THR A 330 -20.94 2.87 -30.47
CA THR A 330 -21.32 4.14 -31.09
C THR A 330 -20.57 4.43 -32.39
N LEU A 331 -19.32 3.94 -32.52
CA LEU A 331 -18.48 4.10 -33.72
C LEU A 331 -18.74 3.04 -34.80
N GLY A 332 -19.69 2.12 -34.62
CA GLY A 332 -20.08 1.14 -35.64
C GLY A 332 -19.00 0.14 -36.05
N LEU A 333 -17.90 0.04 -35.29
CA LEU A 333 -16.74 -0.83 -35.55
C LEU A 333 -16.97 -2.29 -35.10
N SER A 334 -18.22 -2.69 -34.89
CA SER A 334 -18.52 -4.11 -34.72
C SER A 334 -18.41 -4.77 -36.09
N ASN A 335 -17.46 -5.69 -36.24
CA ASN A 335 -17.47 -6.62 -37.37
C ASN A 335 -18.88 -7.23 -37.44
N ALA A 336 -19.62 -6.87 -38.48
CA ALA A 336 -20.84 -7.57 -38.83
C ALA A 336 -20.39 -8.98 -39.22
N ASP A 337 -20.59 -9.93 -38.30
CA ASP A 337 -20.49 -11.34 -38.62
C ASP A 337 -21.44 -11.57 -39.79
N ARG A 338 -20.86 -11.87 -40.96
CA ARG A 338 -21.58 -12.24 -42.18
C ARG A 338 -22.31 -13.54 -41.89
N GLN A 339 -23.53 -13.45 -41.37
CA GLN A 339 -24.44 -14.58 -41.40
C GLN A 339 -24.85 -14.77 -42.86
N GLY A 340 -24.19 -15.73 -43.52
CA GLY A 340 -24.45 -16.11 -44.89
C GLY A 340 -25.93 -16.40 -45.08
N THR A 341 -26.60 -15.52 -45.80
CA THR A 341 -27.96 -15.78 -46.29
C THR A 341 -27.86 -16.78 -47.42
N SER A 342 -27.93 -18.07 -47.10
CA SER A 342 -28.20 -19.10 -48.08
C SER A 342 -29.67 -18.96 -48.50
N LYS A 343 -29.88 -18.41 -49.70
CA LYS A 343 -31.18 -18.42 -50.37
C LYS A 343 -31.46 -19.86 -50.79
N ASN A 344 -32.50 -20.47 -50.26
CA ASN A 344 -33.22 -21.53 -50.96
C ASN A 344 -34.72 -21.24 -50.90
N THR A 345 -35.26 -20.99 -52.08
CA THR A 345 -36.66 -20.99 -52.48
C THR A 345 -37.31 -22.35 -52.25
N THR A 346 -38.52 -22.39 -51.68
CA THR A 346 -39.75 -22.92 -52.32
C THR A 346 -41.02 -22.73 -51.47
N ASN A 347 -42.05 -22.23 -52.17
CA ASN A 347 -43.50 -22.26 -51.99
C ASN A 347 -44.26 -21.75 -50.74
N PRO A 348 -45.35 -20.98 -50.95
CA PRO A 348 -46.27 -20.55 -49.91
C PRO A 348 -47.45 -21.51 -49.76
N GLU A 349 -47.85 -21.81 -48.53
CA GLU A 349 -49.22 -22.24 -48.28
C GLU A 349 -49.72 -21.77 -46.91
N HIS A 350 -51.01 -21.45 -46.92
CA HIS A 350 -51.85 -20.87 -45.88
C HIS A 350 -51.67 -21.48 -44.48
N THR A 351 -51.76 -20.64 -43.43
CA THR A 351 -52.89 -20.65 -42.49
C THR A 351 -52.78 -19.57 -41.41
N ASN A 352 -53.95 -19.07 -41.03
CA ASN A 352 -54.19 -17.91 -40.18
C ASN A 352 -53.89 -18.15 -38.69
N HIS A 353 -53.37 -17.09 -38.08
CA HIS A 353 -53.56 -16.62 -36.71
C HIS A 353 -54.30 -17.53 -35.71
N SER A 354 -53.58 -18.02 -34.71
CA SER A 354 -54.08 -18.01 -33.32
C SER A 354 -52.98 -17.59 -32.35
N ARG A 355 -53.38 -16.69 -31.46
CA ARG A 355 -52.55 -15.91 -30.55
C ARG A 355 -52.36 -16.71 -29.26
N ARG A 356 -51.15 -17.20 -28.98
CA ARG A 356 -50.77 -17.68 -27.64
C ARG A 356 -49.46 -17.03 -27.23
N LYS A 357 -49.54 -16.12 -26.26
CA LYS A 357 -48.39 -15.51 -25.61
C LYS A 357 -47.71 -16.58 -24.75
N THR A 358 -46.47 -16.91 -25.06
CA THR A 358 -45.56 -17.63 -24.18
C THR A 358 -44.35 -16.73 -23.97
N TYR A 359 -44.11 -16.31 -22.73
CA TYR A 359 -42.88 -15.66 -22.31
C TYR A 359 -41.74 -16.69 -22.39
N ALA A 360 -40.76 -16.47 -23.27
CA ALA A 360 -39.42 -17.04 -23.20
C ALA A 360 -38.54 -15.96 -22.53
N SER A 361 -37.98 -16.23 -21.35
CA SER A 361 -36.66 -16.86 -21.17
C SER A 361 -35.52 -16.02 -21.77
N SER A 362 -34.79 -15.32 -20.89
CA SER A 362 -33.33 -15.26 -20.97
C SER A 362 -32.80 -14.82 -19.59
N SER A 363 -32.69 -15.79 -18.68
CA SER A 363 -31.82 -15.69 -17.52
C SER A 363 -30.45 -16.29 -17.87
N GLU A 364 -29.45 -15.79 -17.15
CA GLU A 364 -28.19 -16.49 -16.85
C GLU A 364 -27.12 -16.59 -17.95
N ASN A 365 -26.06 -15.81 -17.75
CA ASN A 365 -24.71 -16.19 -18.14
C ASN A 365 -23.71 -15.71 -17.08
N ILE A 366 -23.80 -16.23 -15.86
CA ILE A 366 -22.68 -16.41 -14.92
C ILE A 366 -22.99 -17.63 -14.03
N ILE A 367 -22.80 -18.85 -14.54
CA ILE A 367 -22.64 -20.04 -13.69
C ILE A 367 -21.46 -20.84 -14.23
N GLY A 368 -20.42 -20.92 -13.39
CA GLY A 368 -19.26 -21.76 -13.63
C GLY A 368 -19.65 -23.23 -13.51
N LYS A 369 -19.27 -24.01 -14.53
CA LYS A 369 -19.44 -25.46 -14.55
C LYS A 369 -18.34 -26.10 -13.70
N GLU A 370 -18.74 -26.73 -12.60
CA GLU A 370 -17.92 -27.66 -11.83
C GLU A 370 -17.96 -29.02 -12.54
N ASP A 371 -16.79 -29.52 -12.95
CA ASP A 371 -16.66 -30.91 -13.42
C ASP A 371 -16.28 -31.77 -12.20
N GLY A 372 -17.28 -32.40 -11.60
CA GLY A 372 -17.13 -33.48 -10.62
C GLY A 372 -17.01 -34.82 -11.33
N VAL A 373 -15.94 -35.55 -11.03
CA VAL A 373 -15.73 -36.94 -11.47
C VAL A 373 -16.57 -37.86 -10.58
N GLU A 374 -17.64 -38.44 -11.12
CA GLU A 374 -18.37 -39.55 -10.48
C GLU A 374 -17.78 -40.89 -10.96
N LEU A 375 -17.20 -41.64 -10.01
CA LEU A 375 -16.85 -43.05 -10.19
C LEU A 375 -18.14 -43.89 -10.08
N GLY A 376 -18.47 -44.59 -11.16
CA GLY A 376 -19.62 -45.47 -11.23
C GLY A 376 -19.51 -46.69 -10.31
N VAL A 377 -20.61 -46.99 -9.62
CA VAL A 377 -20.88 -48.32 -9.06
C VAL A 377 -22.07 -48.89 -9.81
N VAL A 378 -21.79 -49.94 -10.58
CA VAL A 378 -22.78 -50.78 -11.27
C VAL A 378 -23.58 -51.54 -10.23
N GLN A 379 -24.91 -51.44 -10.26
CA GLN A 379 -25.76 -52.40 -9.56
C GLN A 379 -26.92 -52.87 -10.46
N HIS A 380 -27.01 -54.19 -10.55
CA HIS A 380 -27.85 -54.99 -11.42
C HIS A 380 -29.32 -54.95 -10.94
N ASN A 381 -30.27 -54.67 -11.84
CA ASN A 381 -31.69 -54.92 -11.59
C ASN A 381 -32.06 -56.38 -11.95
N ARG A 382 -32.82 -57.04 -11.06
CA ARG A 382 -33.71 -58.17 -11.39
C ARG A 382 -35.01 -58.03 -10.56
N PRO A 383 -36.20 -58.39 -11.09
CA PRO A 383 -37.48 -57.99 -10.49
C PRO A 383 -38.23 -59.12 -9.74
N ASP A 384 -39.14 -58.65 -8.87
CA ASP A 384 -40.42 -59.19 -8.36
C ASP A 384 -40.51 -60.54 -7.59
N GLU A 385 -40.90 -60.48 -6.30
CA GLU A 385 -42.21 -60.91 -5.72
C GLU A 385 -42.21 -61.00 -4.16
N PRO A 386 -43.38 -61.09 -3.47
CA PRO A 386 -43.63 -60.45 -2.16
C PRO A 386 -43.94 -61.37 -0.95
N ARG A 387 -44.18 -60.72 0.23
CA ARG A 387 -44.62 -61.24 1.57
C ARG A 387 -43.47 -61.90 2.37
N GLU A 388 -43.32 -61.77 3.68
CA GLU A 388 -44.27 -61.86 4.81
C GLU A 388 -43.62 -61.31 6.11
N SER A 389 -44.31 -61.50 7.23
CA SER A 389 -44.26 -60.90 8.58
C SER A 389 -43.09 -61.17 9.54
N SER A 390 -43.12 -60.37 10.62
CA SER A 390 -42.83 -60.67 12.04
C SER A 390 -41.42 -60.51 12.63
N ASP A 391 -41.40 -59.70 13.69
CA ASP A 391 -40.81 -59.93 15.01
C ASP A 391 -39.29 -59.98 15.23
N ALA A 392 -38.88 -58.99 16.04
CA ALA A 392 -38.20 -59.13 17.32
C ALA A 392 -36.87 -59.90 17.43
N ASP A 393 -35.91 -59.16 18.01
CA ASP A 393 -35.29 -59.48 19.30
C ASP A 393 -33.74 -59.54 19.32
N THR A 394 -33.23 -58.90 20.36
CA THR A 394 -31.97 -59.04 21.10
C THR A 394 -30.80 -59.80 20.47
N THR A 395 -29.59 -59.22 20.56
CA THR A 395 -28.62 -59.43 21.67
C THR A 395 -27.22 -58.92 21.27
N ALA A 396 -26.61 -58.15 22.18
CA ALA A 396 -25.16 -58.00 22.34
C ALA A 396 -24.53 -59.35 22.80
N PRO A 397 -23.20 -59.61 22.90
CA PRO A 397 -22.20 -58.67 23.47
C PRO A 397 -20.74 -58.86 22.99
N GLY A 398 -19.83 -58.06 23.57
CA GLY A 398 -18.42 -58.41 23.75
C GLY A 398 -17.43 -57.47 23.04
N ARG A 399 -16.82 -56.47 23.71
CA ARG A 399 -15.60 -56.58 24.55
C ARG A 399 -14.38 -56.92 23.65
N LYS A 400 -13.29 -56.13 23.49
CA LYS A 400 -12.51 -55.30 24.43
C LYS A 400 -11.36 -54.57 23.68
N HIS A 401 -10.99 -53.39 24.19
CA HIS A 401 -9.62 -52.83 24.39
C HIS A 401 -8.67 -52.35 23.26
N GLY A 402 -8.03 -51.20 23.59
CA GLY A 402 -6.71 -50.72 23.11
C GLY A 402 -6.82 -49.40 22.34
N VAL A 403 -6.77 -48.20 22.93
CA VAL A 403 -5.64 -47.45 23.54
C VAL A 403 -4.41 -47.32 22.61
N ASN A 404 -4.21 -46.12 22.04
CA ASN A 404 -2.95 -45.33 21.95
C ASN A 404 -3.20 -44.07 21.08
N ASN A 405 -3.19 -42.86 21.67
CA ASN A 405 -2.07 -41.89 21.74
C ASN A 405 -1.54 -41.47 20.35
N MET A 406 -1.80 -40.23 19.91
CA MET A 406 -0.97 -39.03 20.17
C MET A 406 0.51 -39.25 19.83
N VAL A 407 0.91 -38.74 18.65
CA VAL A 407 1.91 -37.68 18.46
C VAL A 407 1.45 -36.82 17.29
#